data_AF-A0A8S4QPH8-F1
#
_entry.id   AF-A0A8S4QPH8-F1
#
_cell.length_a   1.000
_cell.length_b   1.000
_cell.length_c   1.000
_cell.angle_alpha   90.00
_cell.angle_beta   90.00
_cell.angle_gamma   90.00
#
_symmetry.space_group_name_H-M   'P 1'
#
loop_
_entity.id
_entity.type
_entity.pdbx_description
1 polymer ?
#
loop_
_entity_poly.entity_id
_entity_poly.type
_entity_poly.pdbx_seq_one_letter_code
_entity_poly.pdbx_strand_id
1 'polypeptide(L)' 'VDCGNPGRLQNGKVTLATNATYYGAAALYECDDHWQLDGVSRRLCQDNGTWSSEAPVCK' A
#
# COMPACT_ATOMS: atom_id res chain seq x y z
N VAL A 1 8.94 -4.22 -14.56
CA VAL A 1 9.25 -3.88 -13.15
C VAL A 1 8.04 -4.24 -12.32
N ASP A 2 8.23 -5.10 -11.33
CA ASP A 2 7.18 -5.59 -10.43
C ASP A 2 7.63 -5.33 -9.00
N CYS A 3 6.81 -4.63 -8.23
CA CYS A 3 7.08 -4.30 -6.83
C CYS A 3 6.65 -5.40 -5.85
N GLY A 4 5.97 -6.43 -6.34
CA GLY A 4 5.45 -7.54 -5.54
C GLY A 4 4.41 -7.10 -4.51
N ASN A 5 4.19 -7.95 -3.51
CA ASN A 5 3.15 -7.73 -2.51
C ASN A 5 3.46 -6.44 -1.71
N PRO A 6 2.51 -5.48 -1.63
CA PRO A 6 2.68 -4.20 -0.91
C PRO A 6 2.78 -4.34 0.62
N GLY A 7 2.72 -5.56 1.16
CA GLY A 7 2.76 -5.87 2.58
C GLY A 7 1.37 -5.97 3.18
N ARG A 8 1.30 -6.53 4.39
CA ARG A 8 0.07 -6.59 5.18
C ARG A 8 -0.07 -5.33 6.04
N LEU A 9 -1.28 -4.81 6.16
CA LEU A 9 -1.64 -3.79 7.14
C LEU A 9 -2.33 -4.47 8.31
N GLN A 10 -1.85 -4.25 9.53
CA GLN A 10 -2.50 -4.78 10.72
C GLN A 10 -3.64 -3.85 11.13
N ASN A 11 -4.78 -4.41 11.55
CA ASN A 11 -6.00 -3.66 11.87
C ASN A 11 -6.46 -2.77 10.70
N GLY A 12 -6.36 -3.32 9.50
CA GLY A 12 -6.70 -2.66 8.26
C GLY A 12 -6.59 -3.59 7.08
N LYS A 13 -6.78 -3.01 5.89
CA LYS A 13 -6.82 -3.72 4.61
C LYS A 13 -5.94 -2.99 3.58
N VAL A 14 -5.35 -3.79 2.71
CA VAL A 14 -4.58 -3.30 1.57
C VAL A 14 -5.25 -3.79 0.29
N THR A 15 -5.54 -2.88 -0.62
CA THR A 15 -6.15 -3.18 -1.92
C THR A 15 -5.29 -2.67 -3.06
N LEU A 16 -5.21 -3.43 -4.15
CA LEU A 16 -4.52 -2.99 -5.37
C LEU A 16 -5.55 -2.36 -6.30
N ALA A 17 -5.41 -1.07 -6.59
CA ALA A 17 -6.38 -0.32 -7.42
C ALA A 17 -6.58 -0.93 -8.82
N THR A 18 -5.53 -1.57 -9.36
CA THR A 18 -5.52 -2.20 -10.69
C THR A 18 -5.38 -3.72 -10.64
N ASN A 19 -5.52 -4.36 -9.47
CA ASN A 19 -5.20 -5.78 -9.25
C ASN A 19 -3.81 -6.19 -9.79
N ALA A 20 -2.87 -5.26 -9.77
CA ALA A 20 -1.54 -5.41 -10.33
C ALA A 20 -0.48 -4.80 -9.40
N THR A 21 0.76 -5.24 -9.55
CA THR A 21 1.92 -4.77 -8.77
C THR A 21 3.05 -4.24 -9.67
N TYR A 22 2.76 -4.01 -10.96
CA TYR A 22 3.72 -3.50 -11.92
C TYR A 22 3.92 -1.99 -11.80
N TYR A 23 4.96 -1.46 -12.43
CA TYR A 23 5.22 -0.01 -12.51
C TYR A 23 3.95 0.82 -12.75
N GLY A 24 3.74 1.84 -11.90
CA GLY A 24 2.57 2.72 -11.94
C GLY A 24 1.32 2.17 -11.24
N ALA A 25 1.30 0.90 -10.82
CA ALA A 25 0.22 0.35 -10.01
C ALA A 25 0.13 1.03 -8.65
N ALA A 26 -1.07 1.07 -8.07
CA ALA A 26 -1.35 1.72 -6.79
C ALA A 26 -1.85 0.72 -5.75
N ALA A 27 -1.20 0.71 -4.59
CA ALA A 27 -1.66 0.04 -3.38
C ALA A 27 -2.34 1.06 -2.46
N LEU A 28 -3.57 0.78 -2.07
CA LEU A 28 -4.41 1.59 -1.19
C LEU A 28 -4.52 0.93 0.18
N TYR A 29 -4.37 1.74 1.22
CA TYR A 29 -4.35 1.33 2.62
C TYR A 29 -5.49 1.98 3.36
N GLU A 30 -6.26 1.16 4.06
CA GLU A 30 -7.43 1.60 4.83
C GLU A 30 -7.39 0.89 6.18
N CYS A 31 -7.54 1.64 7.27
CA CYS A 31 -7.62 1.05 8.59
C CYS A 31 -9.04 0.57 8.88
N ASP A 32 -9.17 -0.46 9.71
CA ASP A 32 -10.46 -0.92 10.20
C ASP A 32 -11.10 0.15 11.11
N ASP A 33 -12.40 0.00 11.38
CA ASP A 33 -13.13 0.95 12.22
C ASP A 33 -12.45 1.18 13.58
N HIS A 34 -12.44 2.45 14.01
CA HIS A 34 -11.79 2.94 15.24
C HIS A 34 -10.26 3.02 15.21
N TRP A 35 -9.60 2.64 14.12
CA TRP A 35 -8.16 2.84 13.94
C TRP A 35 -7.87 4.04 13.04
N GLN A 36 -6.76 4.73 13.28
CA GLN A 36 -6.31 5.84 12.45
C GLN A 36 -5.06 5.45 11.66
N LEU A 37 -5.09 5.77 10.36
CA LEU A 37 -3.95 5.55 9.49
C LEU A 37 -2.85 6.57 9.78
N ASP A 38 -1.69 6.09 10.19
CA ASP A 38 -0.47 6.86 10.34
C ASP A 38 0.46 6.60 9.16
N GLY A 39 0.66 7.61 8.32
CA GLY A 39 1.43 7.54 7.08
C GLY A 39 0.58 7.75 5.82
N VAL A 40 1.05 7.24 4.68
CA VAL A 40 0.40 7.45 3.39
C VAL A 40 -0.64 6.37 3.08
N SER A 41 -1.85 6.78 2.72
CA SER A 41 -2.93 5.86 2.31
C SER A 41 -2.75 5.25 0.93
N ARG A 42 -1.83 5.77 0.13
CA ARG A 42 -1.55 5.29 -1.23
C ARG A 42 -0.06 5.21 -1.50
N ARG A 43 0.38 4.04 -1.97
CA ARG A 43 1.76 3.80 -2.46
C ARG A 43 1.72 3.43 -3.93
N LEU A 44 2.72 3.88 -4.69
CA LEU A 44 2.86 3.60 -6.12
C LEU A 44 4.06 2.69 -6.37
N CYS A 45 3.93 1.76 -7.31
CA CYS A 45 5.07 0.97 -7.75
C CYS A 45 5.98 1.81 -8.65
N GLN A 46 7.23 2.00 -8.21
CA GLN A 46 8.23 2.80 -8.90
C GLN A 46 9.03 1.97 -9.91
N ASP A 47 9.79 2.63 -10.77
CA ASP A 47 10.62 2.00 -11.81
C ASP A 47 11.80 1.20 -11.25
N ASN A 48 12.18 1.46 -9.99
CA ASN A 48 13.19 0.70 -9.27
C ASN A 48 12.66 -0.62 -8.65
N GLY A 49 11.38 -0.95 -8.85
CA GLY A 49 10.78 -2.17 -8.28
C GLY A 49 10.43 -2.06 -6.80
N THR A 50 10.33 -0.85 -6.27
CA THR A 50 9.92 -0.60 -4.88
C THR A 50 8.66 0.26 -4.82
N TRP A 51 7.92 0.13 -3.72
CA TRP A 51 6.77 0.97 -3.44
C TRP A 51 7.23 2.35 -2.95
N SER A 52 6.54 3.40 -3.39
CA SER A 52 6.99 4.79 -3.30
C SER A 52 7.20 5.39 -1.91
N SER A 53 6.76 4.69 -0.87
CA SER A 53 6.83 5.14 0.53
C SER A 53 6.88 3.92 1.43
N GLU A 54 7.10 4.10 2.72
CA GLU A 54 6.98 3.01 3.70
C GLU A 54 5.51 2.57 3.87
N ALA A 55 5.30 1.35 4.37
CA ALA A 55 3.95 0.88 4.65
C ALA A 55 3.39 1.66 5.86
N PRO A 56 2.15 2.20 5.77
CA PRO A 56 1.53 2.90 6.89
C PRO A 56 1.19 1.92 8.02
N VAL A 57 0.89 2.47 9.18
CA VAL A 57 0.48 1.71 10.37
C VAL A 57 -0.88 2.22 10.84
N CYS A 58 -1.74 1.31 11.27
CA CYS A 58 -2.99 1.66 11.95
C CYS A 58 -2.74 1.71 13.46
N LYS A 59 -3.08 2.83 14.11
CA LYS A 59 -2.95 3.02 15.57
C LYS A 59 -4.17 3.68 16.19
#